data_AF-A0A183Q4I2-F1
#
_entry.id   AF-A0A183Q4I2-F1
#
_cell.length_a   1.000
_cell.length_b   1.000
_cell.length_c   1.000
_cell.angle_alpha   90.00
_cell.angle_beta   90.00
_cell.angle_gamma   90.00
#
_symmetry.space_group_name_H-M   'P 1'
#
loop_
_entity.id
_entity.type
_entity.pdbx_description
1 polymer ?
#
loop_
_entity_poly.entity_id
_entity_poly.type
_entity_poly.pdbx_seq_one_letter_code
_entity_poly.pdbx_strand_id
1 'polypeptide(L)'
;MGIRGLWTYIESSGGNLSVYELHNQPLVIDAENFATACYREAALRCEFGGEYLAFKSYVQSLLKEFSICGVEPIFVFGGCHPKEGTKLDTLMKRNKEYFKQLASALLIAKSTCSTELNIDIAPRLNRNVLVEILRESSIRYIACEREADISTAELAVHLQCPVTSGDSDFFIYRPNDNNQVYNFIPFSTISRYSKRSVPCSICKRSGASCYFMLCSILNNSGPFSKLKYPMLPLFAI
;
A
#
# COMPACT_ATOMS: atom_id res chain seq x y z
N MET A 1 5.53 -7.19 0.34
CA MET A 1 6.18 -8.24 1.14
C MET A 1 7.61 -7.80 1.35
N GLY A 2 7.98 -7.54 2.60
CA GLY A 2 9.29 -7.02 2.98
C GLY A 2 9.90 -7.84 4.10
N ILE A 3 10.68 -7.19 4.95
CA ILE A 3 11.40 -7.83 6.07
C ILE A 3 10.43 -8.55 7.01
N ARG A 4 10.63 -9.86 7.17
CA ARG A 4 9.79 -10.72 8.01
C ARG A 4 9.87 -10.29 9.48
N GLY A 5 8.72 -10.11 10.13
CA GLY A 5 8.62 -9.75 11.55
C GLY A 5 8.82 -8.27 11.86
N LEU A 6 9.28 -7.46 10.89
CA LEU A 6 9.48 -6.02 11.07
C LEU A 6 8.17 -5.29 11.37
N TRP A 7 7.09 -5.66 10.67
CA TRP A 7 5.77 -5.12 10.92
C TRP A 7 5.31 -5.35 12.37
N THR A 8 5.35 -6.61 12.82
CA THR A 8 4.99 -7.01 14.19
C THR A 8 5.86 -6.29 15.23
N TYR A 9 7.15 -6.12 14.95
CA TYR A 9 8.05 -5.35 15.81
C TYR A 9 7.61 -3.89 15.93
N ILE A 10 7.27 -3.22 14.82
CA ILE A 10 6.78 -1.84 14.84
C ILE A 10 5.50 -1.72 15.67
N GLU A 11 4.53 -2.62 15.47
CA GLU A 11 3.25 -2.60 16.18
C GLU A 11 3.39 -2.94 17.68
N SER A 12 4.40 -3.72 18.05
CA SER A 12 4.61 -4.13 19.45
C SER A 12 4.90 -2.96 20.41
N SER A 13 5.32 -1.80 19.89
CA SER A 13 5.67 -0.62 20.68
C SER A 13 4.85 0.59 20.26
N GLY A 14 3.96 1.06 21.14
CA GLY A 14 3.05 2.18 20.87
C GLY A 14 3.72 3.53 20.56
N GLY A 15 5.03 3.66 20.82
CA GLY A 15 5.81 4.86 20.50
C GLY A 15 6.31 4.94 19.05
N ASN A 16 6.09 3.91 18.23
CA ASN A 16 6.62 3.88 16.86
C ASN A 16 5.74 4.58 15.83
N LEU A 17 4.43 4.65 16.11
CA LEU A 17 3.44 5.25 15.23
C LEU A 17 2.71 6.35 15.99
N SER A 18 2.48 7.49 15.34
CA SER A 18 1.64 8.57 15.87
C SER A 18 0.36 8.70 15.07
N VAL A 19 -0.70 9.17 15.72
CA VAL A 19 -1.95 9.52 15.05
C VAL A 19 -1.70 10.64 14.04
N TYR A 20 -2.27 10.51 12.86
CA TYR A 20 -2.13 11.46 11.77
C TYR A 20 -3.46 11.69 11.05
N GLU A 21 -3.76 12.95 10.74
CA GLU A 21 -4.94 13.35 9.98
C GLU A 21 -4.56 13.63 8.54
N LEU A 22 -4.91 12.70 7.64
CA LEU A 22 -4.61 12.80 6.22
C LEU A 22 -5.66 13.71 5.55
N HIS A 23 -5.24 14.90 5.10
CA HIS A 23 -6.11 15.95 4.59
C HIS A 23 -5.35 16.92 3.66
N ASN A 24 -5.97 17.38 2.56
CA ASN A 24 -5.49 18.44 1.68
C ASN A 24 -4.02 18.34 1.26
N GLN A 25 -3.58 17.16 0.83
CA GLN A 25 -2.20 16.93 0.41
C GLN A 25 -2.07 15.78 -0.59
N PRO A 26 -0.98 15.73 -1.37
CA PRO A 26 -0.65 14.55 -2.16
C PRO A 26 -0.37 13.34 -1.26
N LEU A 27 -0.59 12.14 -1.81
CA LEU A 27 -0.22 10.87 -1.19
C LEU A 27 0.37 9.96 -2.25
N VAL A 28 1.63 9.56 -2.10
CA VAL A 28 2.24 8.58 -3.00
C VAL A 28 1.89 7.17 -2.51
N ILE A 29 1.48 6.30 -3.43
CA ILE A 29 0.94 4.97 -3.10
C ILE A 29 1.71 3.90 -3.88
N ASP A 30 2.23 2.90 -3.16
CA ASP A 30 2.70 1.63 -3.74
C ASP A 30 1.50 0.84 -4.33
N ALA A 31 1.41 0.81 -5.65
CA ALA A 31 0.19 0.43 -6.35
C ALA A 31 -0.10 -1.08 -6.29
N GLU A 32 0.91 -1.94 -6.48
CA GLU A 32 0.74 -3.39 -6.39
C GLU A 32 0.34 -3.83 -4.98
N ASN A 33 0.96 -3.23 -3.97
CA ASN A 33 0.62 -3.49 -2.57
C ASN A 33 -0.80 -3.02 -2.25
N PHE A 34 -1.15 -1.78 -2.65
CA PHE A 34 -2.50 -1.24 -2.50
C PHE A 34 -3.56 -2.14 -3.13
N ALA A 35 -3.36 -2.59 -4.37
CA ALA A 35 -4.31 -3.47 -5.06
C ALA A 35 -4.53 -4.77 -4.27
N THR A 36 -3.45 -5.39 -3.80
CA THR A 36 -3.50 -6.63 -3.03
C THR A 36 -4.19 -6.43 -1.67
N ALA A 37 -3.84 -5.36 -0.96
CA ALA A 37 -4.41 -5.03 0.34
C ALA A 37 -5.91 -4.71 0.25
N CYS A 38 -6.32 -3.86 -0.69
CA CYS A 38 -7.74 -3.55 -0.93
C CYS A 38 -8.55 -4.81 -1.25
N TYR A 39 -8.00 -5.70 -2.10
CA TYR A 39 -8.68 -6.94 -2.46
C TYR A 39 -8.91 -7.84 -1.24
N ARG A 40 -7.89 -7.97 -0.39
CA ARG A 40 -7.94 -8.75 0.86
C ARG A 40 -8.90 -8.14 1.87
N GLU A 41 -8.82 -6.84 2.11
CA GLU A 41 -9.67 -6.14 3.09
C GLU A 41 -11.15 -6.16 2.70
N ALA A 42 -11.44 -6.16 1.39
CA ALA A 42 -12.78 -6.34 0.87
C ALA A 42 -13.30 -7.79 0.98
N ALA A 43 -12.48 -8.73 1.49
CA ALA A 43 -12.79 -10.14 1.65
C ALA A 43 -13.34 -10.79 0.37
N LEU A 44 -12.75 -10.41 -0.78
CA LEU A 44 -13.23 -10.86 -2.09
C LEU A 44 -12.73 -12.27 -2.42
N ARG A 45 -13.59 -13.04 -3.09
CA ARG A 45 -13.28 -14.39 -3.54
C ARG A 45 -12.24 -14.38 -4.66
N CYS A 46 -11.17 -15.14 -4.50
CA CYS A 46 -10.07 -15.19 -5.47
C CYS A 46 -9.94 -16.54 -6.19
N GLU A 47 -10.63 -17.58 -5.71
CA GLU A 47 -10.51 -18.97 -6.17
C GLU A 47 -10.85 -19.20 -7.65
N PHE A 48 -11.73 -18.36 -8.20
CA PHE A 48 -12.21 -18.47 -9.59
C PHE A 48 -11.66 -17.36 -10.47
N GLY A 49 -10.47 -16.87 -10.14
CA GLY A 49 -9.80 -15.84 -10.91
C GLY A 49 -10.18 -14.41 -10.51
N GLY A 50 -11.07 -14.22 -9.53
CA GLY A 50 -11.30 -12.95 -8.84
C GLY A 50 -12.57 -12.19 -9.19
N GLU A 51 -13.18 -11.56 -8.18
CA GLU A 51 -14.32 -10.63 -8.26
C GLU A 51 -13.91 -9.19 -8.67
N TYR A 52 -13.66 -8.96 -9.95
CA TYR A 52 -13.12 -7.66 -10.43
C TYR A 52 -14.12 -6.50 -10.36
N LEU A 53 -15.42 -6.76 -10.53
CA LEU A 53 -16.44 -5.71 -10.40
C LEU A 53 -16.56 -5.23 -8.95
N ALA A 54 -16.57 -6.16 -7.99
CA ALA A 54 -16.59 -5.83 -6.57
C ALA A 54 -15.30 -5.10 -6.14
N PHE A 55 -14.15 -5.54 -6.64
CA PHE A 55 -12.87 -4.86 -6.44
C PHE A 55 -12.90 -3.42 -6.96
N LYS A 56 -13.44 -3.20 -8.17
CA LYS A 56 -13.64 -1.86 -8.74
C LYS A 56 -14.49 -0.98 -7.84
N SER A 57 -15.66 -1.46 -7.42
CA SER A 57 -16.55 -0.71 -6.52
C SER A 57 -15.84 -0.33 -5.22
N TYR A 58 -15.12 -1.26 -4.60
CA TYR A 58 -14.39 -1.02 -3.36
C TYR A 58 -13.30 0.07 -3.53
N VAL A 59 -12.47 -0.06 -4.56
CA VAL A 59 -11.40 0.93 -4.83
C VAL A 59 -12.00 2.30 -5.14
N GLN A 60 -13.05 2.37 -5.94
CA GLN A 60 -13.72 3.64 -6.25
C GLN A 60 -14.30 4.31 -5.00
N SER A 61 -14.87 3.54 -4.07
CA SER A 61 -15.30 4.05 -2.76
C SER A 61 -14.13 4.65 -1.97
N LEU A 62 -12.98 3.97 -1.92
CA LEU A 62 -11.80 4.49 -1.22
C LEU A 62 -11.22 5.75 -1.90
N LEU A 63 -11.15 5.78 -3.23
CA LEU A 63 -10.71 6.95 -3.99
C LEU A 63 -11.64 8.16 -3.75
N LYS A 64 -12.95 7.92 -3.61
CA LYS A 64 -13.92 8.95 -3.26
C LYS A 64 -13.63 9.53 -1.86
N GLU A 65 -13.30 8.71 -0.88
CA GLU A 65 -12.93 9.20 0.46
C GLU A 65 -11.65 10.03 0.44
N PHE A 66 -10.65 9.65 -0.35
CA PHE A 66 -9.47 10.50 -0.59
C PHE A 66 -9.88 11.86 -1.16
N SER A 67 -10.73 11.87 -2.19
CA SER A 67 -11.22 13.10 -2.82
C SER A 67 -12.00 13.99 -1.83
N ILE A 68 -12.87 13.42 -0.99
CA ILE A 68 -13.61 14.15 0.05
C ILE A 68 -12.66 14.86 1.02
N CYS A 69 -11.53 14.22 1.34
CA CYS A 69 -10.52 14.77 2.25
C CYS A 69 -9.51 15.70 1.54
N GLY A 70 -9.67 15.96 0.25
CA GLY A 70 -8.70 16.73 -0.55
C GLY A 70 -7.35 16.04 -0.71
N VAL A 71 -7.30 14.72 -0.56
CA VAL A 71 -6.09 13.93 -0.74
C VAL A 71 -5.92 13.61 -2.22
N GLU A 72 -4.74 13.91 -2.77
CA GLU A 72 -4.42 13.64 -4.17
C GLU A 72 -3.53 12.39 -4.29
N PRO A 73 -4.11 11.19 -4.54
CA PRO A 73 -3.31 9.98 -4.65
C PRO A 73 -2.51 9.97 -5.95
N ILE A 74 -1.27 9.48 -5.86
CA ILE A 74 -0.37 9.24 -6.99
C ILE A 74 0.14 7.81 -6.87
N PHE A 75 -0.29 6.94 -7.79
CA PHE A 75 0.04 5.52 -7.76
C PHE A 75 1.36 5.24 -8.51
N VAL A 76 2.24 4.46 -7.89
CA VAL A 76 3.51 4.04 -8.49
C VAL A 76 3.49 2.54 -8.66
N PHE A 77 3.57 2.08 -9.91
CA PHE A 77 3.63 0.67 -10.26
C PHE A 77 5.06 0.20 -10.46
N GLY A 78 5.35 -1.02 -10.01
CA GLY A 78 6.59 -1.73 -10.33
C GLY A 78 6.68 -2.13 -11.81
N GLY A 79 7.91 -2.28 -12.28
CA GLY A 79 8.24 -2.71 -13.63
C GLY A 79 8.68 -4.16 -13.73
N CYS A 80 9.63 -4.41 -14.62
CA CYS A 80 10.21 -5.72 -14.85
C CYS A 80 11.31 -6.03 -13.83
N HIS A 81 11.44 -7.31 -13.48
CA HIS A 81 12.56 -7.81 -12.70
C HIS A 81 13.58 -8.44 -13.66
N PRO A 82 14.87 -8.06 -13.59
CA PRO A 82 15.89 -8.69 -14.42
C PRO A 82 15.99 -10.19 -14.12
N LYS A 83 16.49 -10.97 -15.10
CA LYS A 83 16.79 -12.38 -14.90
C LYS A 83 17.88 -12.60 -13.85
N GLU A 84 18.81 -11.65 -13.76
CA GLU A 84 19.88 -11.63 -12.78
C GLU A 84 19.34 -11.08 -11.46
N GLY A 85 19.39 -11.89 -10.41
CA GLY A 85 19.00 -11.48 -9.06
C GLY A 85 17.93 -12.38 -8.43
N THR A 86 17.76 -12.25 -7.12
CA THR A 86 16.92 -13.15 -6.30
C THR A 86 15.42 -12.87 -6.42
N LYS A 87 15.01 -11.69 -6.92
CA LYS A 87 13.59 -11.31 -6.95
C LYS A 87 12.79 -12.16 -7.94
N LEU A 88 13.28 -12.39 -9.15
CA LEU A 88 12.55 -13.21 -10.14
C LEU A 88 12.32 -14.62 -9.60
N ASP A 89 13.35 -15.24 -9.04
CA ASP A 89 13.25 -16.56 -8.40
C ASP A 89 12.26 -16.56 -7.24
N THR A 90 12.30 -15.51 -6.41
CA THR A 90 11.35 -15.31 -5.31
C THR A 90 9.91 -15.21 -5.82
N LEU A 91 9.66 -14.46 -6.89
CA LEU A 91 8.34 -14.32 -7.51
C LEU A 91 7.87 -15.65 -8.12
N MET A 92 8.75 -16.38 -8.80
CA MET A 92 8.44 -17.71 -9.32
C MET A 92 8.11 -18.70 -8.21
N LYS A 93 8.87 -18.69 -7.11
CA LYS A 93 8.63 -19.52 -5.94
C LYS A 93 7.27 -19.20 -5.31
N ARG A 94 6.99 -17.93 -5.03
CA ARG A 94 5.69 -17.47 -4.51
C ARG A 94 4.53 -17.87 -5.41
N ASN A 95 4.68 -17.70 -6.73
CA ASN A 95 3.66 -18.12 -7.69
C ASN A 95 3.39 -19.63 -7.64
N LYS A 96 4.44 -20.46 -7.56
CA LYS A 96 4.30 -21.92 -7.40
C LYS A 96 3.61 -22.27 -6.09
N GLU A 97 3.92 -21.58 -5.00
CA GLU A 97 3.28 -21.76 -3.69
C GLU A 97 1.79 -21.40 -3.75
N TYR A 98 1.42 -20.27 -4.37
CA TYR A 98 0.02 -19.90 -4.57
C TYR A 98 -0.77 -20.93 -5.38
N PHE A 99 -0.19 -21.45 -6.48
CA PHE A 99 -0.85 -22.50 -7.26
C PHE A 99 -1.06 -23.78 -6.45
N LYS A 100 -0.09 -24.17 -5.61
CA LYS A 100 -0.23 -25.32 -4.72
C LYS A 100 -1.32 -25.10 -3.68
N GLN A 101 -1.36 -23.92 -3.04
CA GLN A 101 -2.37 -23.56 -2.06
C GLN A 101 -3.77 -23.60 -2.66
N LEU A 102 -3.96 -22.97 -3.83
CA LEU A 102 -5.24 -22.98 -4.55
C LEU A 102 -5.67 -24.41 -4.91
N ALA A 103 -4.78 -25.20 -5.49
CA ALA A 103 -5.07 -26.59 -5.85
C ALA A 103 -5.49 -27.42 -4.63
N SER A 104 -4.76 -27.29 -3.51
CA SER A 104 -5.11 -27.99 -2.27
C SER A 104 -6.46 -27.55 -1.72
N ALA A 105 -6.75 -26.25 -1.71
CA ALA A 105 -8.01 -25.73 -1.19
C ALA A 105 -9.20 -26.23 -2.02
N LEU A 106 -9.10 -26.18 -3.36
CA LEU A 106 -10.14 -26.67 -4.26
C LEU A 106 -10.41 -28.18 -4.11
N LEU A 107 -9.37 -28.98 -3.89
CA LEU A 107 -9.51 -30.42 -3.62
C LEU A 107 -10.26 -30.67 -2.29
N ILE A 108 -9.89 -29.92 -1.23
CA ILE A 108 -10.55 -30.02 0.07
C ILE A 108 -12.02 -29.64 -0.05
N ALA A 109 -12.34 -28.48 -0.64
CA ALA A 109 -13.71 -28.04 -0.82
C ALA A 109 -14.57 -29.06 -1.58
N LYS A 110 -14.02 -29.70 -2.61
CA LYS A 110 -14.70 -30.79 -3.33
C LYS A 110 -14.98 -32.00 -2.44
N SER A 111 -14.06 -32.37 -1.54
CA SER A 111 -14.21 -33.52 -0.64
C SER A 111 -15.15 -33.25 0.55
N THR A 112 -15.17 -32.03 1.07
CA THR A 112 -15.92 -31.67 2.28
C THR A 112 -17.24 -30.96 1.97
N CYS A 113 -17.56 -30.75 0.69
CA CYS A 113 -18.68 -29.90 0.23
C CYS A 113 -18.65 -28.49 0.88
N SER A 114 -17.46 -28.01 1.25
CA SER A 114 -17.29 -26.67 1.82
C SER A 114 -17.32 -25.62 0.72
N THR A 115 -17.97 -24.50 0.98
CA THR A 115 -17.95 -23.32 0.11
C THR A 115 -16.86 -22.32 0.49
N GLU A 116 -16.22 -22.50 1.65
CA GLU A 116 -15.18 -21.60 2.17
C GLU A 116 -13.80 -22.20 1.93
N LEU A 117 -12.99 -21.48 1.16
CA LEU A 117 -11.64 -21.91 0.75
C LEU A 117 -10.53 -21.21 1.55
N ASN A 118 -10.83 -20.09 2.23
CA ASN A 118 -9.90 -19.28 3.04
C ASN A 118 -8.51 -19.12 2.41
N ILE A 119 -8.48 -18.81 1.12
CA ILE A 119 -7.25 -18.57 0.35
C ILE A 119 -6.98 -17.06 0.22
N ASP A 120 -5.73 -16.68 0.44
CA ASP A 120 -5.25 -15.30 0.33
C ASP A 120 -4.29 -15.19 -0.86
N ILE A 121 -4.87 -15.14 -2.06
CA ILE A 121 -4.14 -15.07 -3.32
C ILE A 121 -4.63 -13.83 -4.09
N ALA A 122 -3.71 -12.92 -4.39
CA ALA A 122 -4.02 -11.77 -5.24
C ALA A 122 -4.38 -12.24 -6.66
N PRO A 123 -5.57 -11.91 -7.19
CA PRO A 123 -5.92 -12.25 -8.57
C PRO A 123 -4.96 -11.62 -9.58
N ARG A 124 -4.73 -12.34 -10.68
CA ARG A 124 -3.71 -11.96 -11.69
C ARG A 124 -3.98 -10.63 -12.36
N LEU A 125 -5.25 -10.29 -12.60
CA LEU A 125 -5.60 -9.06 -13.31
C LEU A 125 -5.77 -7.85 -12.38
N ASN A 126 -5.48 -7.97 -11.07
CA ASN A 126 -5.62 -6.84 -10.13
C ASN A 126 -4.88 -5.58 -10.60
N ARG A 127 -3.66 -5.75 -11.14
CA ARG A 127 -2.89 -4.63 -11.70
C ARG A 127 -3.65 -3.97 -12.85
N ASN A 128 -4.09 -4.75 -13.83
CA ASN A 128 -4.79 -4.24 -15.01
C ASN A 128 -6.10 -3.54 -14.62
N VAL A 129 -6.87 -4.17 -13.74
CA VAL A 129 -8.13 -3.60 -13.26
C VAL A 129 -7.89 -2.32 -12.46
N LEU A 130 -6.87 -2.27 -11.61
CA LEU A 130 -6.50 -1.04 -10.92
C LEU A 130 -6.14 0.07 -11.92
N VAL A 131 -5.32 -0.21 -12.93
CA VAL A 131 -4.97 0.79 -13.97
C VAL A 131 -6.23 1.33 -14.67
N GLU A 132 -7.18 0.46 -15.03
CA GLU A 132 -8.44 0.91 -15.65
C GLU A 132 -9.26 1.79 -14.69
N ILE A 133 -9.37 1.42 -13.41
CA ILE A 133 -10.06 2.22 -12.40
C ILE A 133 -9.42 3.61 -12.27
N LEU A 134 -8.08 3.67 -12.23
CA LEU A 134 -7.35 4.93 -12.11
C LEU A 134 -7.53 5.81 -13.36
N ARG A 135 -7.53 5.22 -14.56
CA ARG A 135 -7.82 5.93 -15.82
C ARG A 135 -9.23 6.51 -15.83
N GLU A 136 -10.23 5.69 -15.55
CA GLU A 136 -11.63 6.12 -15.51
C GLU A 136 -11.87 7.22 -14.46
N SER A 137 -11.14 7.16 -13.34
CA SER A 137 -11.25 8.13 -12.25
C SER A 137 -10.31 9.34 -12.41
N SER A 138 -9.59 9.44 -13.53
CA SER A 138 -8.60 10.51 -13.79
C SER A 138 -7.53 10.66 -12.68
N ILE A 139 -7.15 9.55 -12.04
CA ILE A 139 -6.12 9.53 -11.00
C ILE A 139 -4.75 9.36 -11.63
N ARG A 140 -3.77 10.12 -11.12
CA ARG A 140 -2.37 10.06 -11.58
C ARG A 140 -1.73 8.73 -11.19
N TYR A 141 -1.04 8.12 -12.14
CA TYR A 141 -0.19 6.97 -11.90
C TYR A 141 1.02 6.96 -12.82
N ILE A 142 2.10 6.33 -12.37
CA ILE A 142 3.32 6.09 -13.14
C ILE A 142 3.74 4.63 -13.00
N ALA A 143 4.53 4.13 -13.95
CA ALA A 143 5.13 2.81 -13.88
C ALA A 143 6.65 2.94 -13.98
N CYS A 144 7.35 2.34 -13.03
CA CYS A 144 8.79 2.22 -13.05
C CYS A 144 9.23 1.13 -14.03
N GLU A 145 10.47 1.21 -14.53
CA GLU A 145 11.05 0.14 -15.35
C GLU A 145 11.45 -1.09 -14.51
N ARG A 146 11.84 -0.85 -13.25
CA ARG A 146 12.23 -1.87 -12.26
C ARG A 146 11.33 -1.79 -11.03
N GLU A 147 11.79 -2.32 -9.91
CA GLU A 147 11.08 -2.25 -8.63
C GLU A 147 10.71 -0.81 -8.26
N ALA A 148 9.50 -0.66 -7.73
CA ALA A 148 8.94 0.65 -7.44
C ALA A 148 9.30 1.14 -6.03
N ASP A 149 9.71 0.29 -5.09
CA ASP A 149 9.79 0.61 -3.66
C ASP A 149 10.62 1.88 -3.40
N ILE A 150 11.86 1.92 -3.92
CA ILE A 150 12.76 3.08 -3.80
C ILE A 150 12.18 4.29 -4.54
N SER A 151 11.78 4.13 -5.81
CA SER A 151 11.24 5.21 -6.63
C SER A 151 9.98 5.85 -6.02
N THR A 152 9.14 5.02 -5.38
CA THR A 152 7.91 5.43 -4.69
C THR A 152 8.26 6.30 -3.49
N ALA A 153 9.25 5.87 -2.70
CA ALA A 153 9.72 6.62 -1.54
C ALA A 153 10.44 7.92 -1.95
N GLU A 154 11.29 7.89 -2.99
CA GLU A 154 11.97 9.07 -3.55
C GLU A 154 10.97 10.10 -4.09
N LEU A 155 9.93 9.65 -4.80
CA LEU A 155 8.87 10.53 -5.30
C LEU A 155 8.15 11.26 -4.16
N ALA A 156 7.83 10.55 -3.08
CA ALA A 156 7.17 11.13 -1.91
C ALA A 156 8.06 12.19 -1.23
N VAL A 157 9.35 11.92 -1.09
CA VAL A 157 10.34 12.89 -0.58
C VAL A 157 10.41 14.12 -1.50
N HIS A 158 10.47 13.91 -2.82
CA HIS A 158 10.52 14.99 -3.80
C HIS A 158 9.28 15.88 -3.74
N LEU A 159 8.10 15.28 -3.62
CA LEU A 159 6.81 15.98 -3.50
C LEU A 159 6.52 16.49 -2.08
N GLN A 160 7.41 16.24 -1.12
CA GLN A 160 7.26 16.60 0.30
C GLN A 160 5.93 16.11 0.90
N CYS A 161 5.51 14.91 0.52
CA CYS A 161 4.26 14.32 0.96
C CYS A 161 4.47 12.90 1.54
N PRO A 162 3.49 12.35 2.26
CA PRO A 162 3.60 10.98 2.73
C PRO A 162 3.56 9.95 1.60
N VAL A 163 4.20 8.81 1.85
CA VAL A 163 4.03 7.59 1.09
C VAL A 163 3.26 6.55 1.91
N THR A 164 2.46 5.71 1.24
CA THR A 164 1.78 4.58 1.86
C THR A 164 2.02 3.27 1.11
N SER A 165 2.20 2.22 1.90
CA SER A 165 2.32 0.83 1.48
C SER A 165 2.02 -0.07 2.68
N GLY A 166 1.65 -1.33 2.43
CA GLY A 166 1.67 -2.42 3.40
C GLY A 166 2.98 -3.23 3.37
N ASP A 167 3.98 -2.77 2.62
CA ASP A 167 5.30 -3.39 2.57
C ASP A 167 6.19 -2.86 3.70
N SER A 168 6.74 -3.77 4.52
CA SER A 168 7.54 -3.41 5.68
C SER A 168 8.89 -2.80 5.32
N ASP A 169 9.35 -2.94 4.08
CA ASP A 169 10.60 -2.33 3.62
C ASP A 169 10.53 -0.79 3.67
N PHE A 170 9.33 -0.21 3.57
CA PHE A 170 9.14 1.24 3.69
C PHE A 170 9.41 1.77 5.11
N PHE A 171 9.37 0.93 6.16
CA PHE A 171 9.71 1.37 7.52
C PHE A 171 11.18 1.76 7.68
N ILE A 172 12.06 1.19 6.86
CA ILE A 172 13.50 1.41 6.96
C ILE A 172 14.02 2.35 5.86
N TYR A 173 13.16 2.82 4.96
CA TYR A 173 13.58 3.78 3.94
C TYR A 173 14.09 5.08 4.59
N ARG A 174 15.18 5.61 4.02
CA ARG A 174 15.78 6.89 4.41
C ARG A 174 16.17 7.71 3.18
N PRO A 175 15.87 9.02 3.15
CA PRO A 175 16.41 9.92 2.14
C PRO A 175 17.95 9.97 2.21
N ASN A 176 18.57 10.26 1.08
CA ASN A 176 20.03 10.40 1.00
C ASN A 176 20.52 11.71 1.64
N ASP A 177 19.71 12.76 1.60
CA ASP A 177 19.99 14.06 2.22
C ASP A 177 19.32 14.13 3.60
N ASN A 178 20.12 14.42 4.64
CA ASN A 178 19.62 14.56 6.02
C ASN A 178 18.63 15.71 6.20
N ASN A 179 18.59 16.68 5.27
CA ASN A 179 17.62 17.77 5.28
C ASN A 179 16.26 17.37 4.68
N GLN A 180 16.17 16.21 4.03
CA GLN A 180 14.92 15.71 3.49
C GLN A 180 14.14 14.93 4.56
N VAL A 181 12.83 15.13 4.58
CA VAL A 181 11.92 14.41 5.48
C VAL A 181 11.23 13.31 4.72
N TYR A 182 11.22 12.11 5.31
CA TYR A 182 10.45 10.98 4.84
C TYR A 182 9.29 10.71 5.79
N ASN A 183 8.09 10.54 5.23
CA ASN A 183 6.86 10.33 5.96
C ASN A 183 6.19 9.06 5.43
N PHE A 184 6.10 8.03 6.27
CA PHE A 184 5.48 6.76 5.90
C PHE A 184 4.20 6.52 6.68
N ILE A 185 3.11 6.24 5.97
CA ILE A 185 1.81 5.87 6.52
C ILE A 185 1.56 4.41 6.14
N PRO A 186 1.53 3.47 7.11
CA PRO A 186 1.19 2.08 6.81
C PRO A 186 -0.24 1.99 6.28
N PHE A 187 -0.44 1.38 5.11
CA PHE A 187 -1.73 1.45 4.38
C PHE A 187 -2.93 0.92 5.18
N SER A 188 -2.72 -0.13 5.97
CA SER A 188 -3.75 -0.74 6.82
C SER A 188 -4.24 0.18 7.94
N THR A 189 -3.49 1.24 8.27
CA THR A 189 -3.87 2.21 9.31
C THR A 189 -4.79 3.31 8.79
N ILE A 190 -4.88 3.49 7.46
CA ILE A 190 -5.73 4.51 6.86
C ILE A 190 -7.19 4.11 7.04
N SER A 191 -7.97 4.95 7.72
CA SER A 191 -9.42 4.77 7.85
C SER A 191 -10.07 4.57 6.48
N ARG A 192 -11.13 3.77 6.39
CA ARG A 192 -11.88 3.59 5.13
C ARG A 192 -13.01 4.60 4.95
N TYR A 193 -13.12 5.55 5.88
CA TYR A 193 -14.12 6.60 5.89
C TYR A 193 -13.51 7.91 6.40
N SER A 194 -13.98 9.00 5.81
CA SER A 194 -13.65 10.36 6.20
C SER A 194 -14.39 10.80 7.46
N LYS A 195 -13.77 11.68 8.23
CA LYS A 195 -14.37 12.34 9.40
C LYS A 195 -14.38 13.84 9.17
N ARG A 196 -15.46 14.50 9.60
CA ARG A 196 -15.57 15.95 9.54
C ARG A 196 -14.66 16.59 10.59
N SER A 197 -13.96 17.65 10.22
CA SER A 197 -13.15 18.47 11.12
C SER A 197 -13.60 19.93 11.10
N VAL A 198 -13.12 20.68 12.09
CA VAL A 198 -13.23 22.14 12.10
C VAL A 198 -12.51 22.67 10.86
N PRO A 199 -13.12 23.58 10.07
CA PRO A 199 -12.50 24.09 8.85
C PRO A 199 -11.09 24.67 9.07
N CYS A 200 -10.10 24.12 8.35
CA CYS A 200 -8.75 24.66 8.29
C CYS A 200 -8.73 25.99 7.50
N SER A 201 -7.60 26.71 7.51
CA SER A 201 -7.46 27.99 6.81
C SER A 201 -7.76 27.89 5.31
N ILE A 202 -7.39 26.77 4.67
CA ILE A 202 -7.62 26.50 3.25
C ILE A 202 -9.13 26.28 2.99
N CYS A 203 -9.76 25.36 3.72
CA CYS A 203 -11.19 25.07 3.57
C CYS A 203 -12.08 26.28 3.90
N LYS A 204 -11.68 27.11 4.88
CA LYS A 204 -12.37 28.37 5.18
C LYS A 204 -12.38 29.32 3.99
N ARG A 205 -11.28 29.42 3.24
CA ARG A 205 -11.17 30.30 2.06
C ARG A 205 -11.99 29.78 0.89
N SER A 206 -12.08 28.46 0.70
CA SER A 206 -12.87 27.86 -0.39
C SER A 206 -14.36 27.73 -0.06
N GLY A 207 -14.77 27.94 1.19
CA GLY A 207 -16.14 27.69 1.65
C GLY A 207 -16.51 26.20 1.72
N ALA A 208 -15.54 25.31 1.55
CA ALA A 208 -15.75 23.87 1.57
C ALA A 208 -15.77 23.31 3.00
N SER A 209 -16.51 22.22 3.21
CA SER A 209 -16.43 21.44 4.44
C SER A 209 -15.06 20.75 4.54
N CYS A 210 -14.52 20.67 5.76
CA CYS A 210 -13.22 20.08 6.02
C CYS A 210 -13.37 18.64 6.50
N TYR A 211 -12.69 17.71 5.83
CA TYR A 211 -12.71 16.28 6.12
C TYR A 211 -11.30 15.71 6.11
N PHE A 212 -11.05 14.72 6.94
CA PHE A 212 -9.77 14.01 7.00
C PHE A 212 -9.98 12.51 7.13
N MET A 213 -8.97 11.74 6.72
CA MET A 213 -8.89 10.31 7.01
C MET A 213 -7.94 10.12 8.19
N LEU A 214 -8.43 9.50 9.26
CA LEU A 214 -7.58 9.15 10.40
C LEU A 214 -6.64 8.02 10.00
N CYS A 215 -5.36 8.14 10.29
CA CYS A 215 -4.37 7.10 10.06
C CYS A 215 -3.22 7.18 11.07
N SER A 216 -2.21 6.32 10.89
CA SER A 216 -0.99 6.38 11.68
C SER A 216 0.21 6.68 10.79
N ILE A 217 1.15 7.47 11.30
CA ILE A 217 2.40 7.82 10.62
C ILE A 217 3.59 7.32 11.41
N LEU A 218 4.62 6.84 10.71
CA LEU A 218 5.88 6.41 11.31
C LEU A 218 6.58 7.58 12.02
N ASN A 219 6.94 7.36 13.28
CA ASN A 219 7.71 8.32 14.04
C ASN A 219 9.17 8.33 13.59
N ASN A 220 9.63 9.51 13.13
CA ASN A 220 11.02 9.73 12.73
C ASN A 220 12.01 9.68 13.92
N SER A 221 11.53 9.56 15.16
CA SER A 221 12.31 9.31 16.38
C SER A 221 12.31 7.85 16.84
N GLY A 222 11.68 6.94 16.08
CA GLY A 222 11.53 5.52 16.43
C GLY A 222 12.84 4.71 16.42
N PRO A 223 12.78 3.38 16.61
CA PRO A 223 13.96 2.50 16.76
C PRO A 223 14.91 2.58 15.56
N PHE A 224 14.39 2.89 14.38
CA PHE A 224 15.14 3.01 13.14
C PHE A 224 15.55 4.45 12.79
N SER A 225 15.33 5.41 13.70
CA SER A 225 15.74 6.82 13.52
C SER A 225 17.26 7.00 13.49
N LYS A 226 18.00 6.09 14.15
CA LYS A 226 19.47 6.11 14.23
C LYS A 226 20.14 5.23 13.19
N LEU A 227 19.38 4.46 12.40
CA LEU A 227 19.93 3.66 11.32
C LEU A 227 20.38 4.58 10.18
N LYS A 228 21.69 4.62 9.93
CA LYS A 228 22.25 5.33 8.78
C LYS A 228 21.96 4.55 7.50
N TYR A 229 21.77 5.25 6.39
CA TYR A 229 21.55 4.67 5.05
C TYR A 229 22.50 3.50 4.69
N PRO A 230 23.82 3.54 5.01
CA PRO A 230 24.74 2.44 4.69
C PRO A 230 24.47 1.15 5.47
N MET A 231 23.67 1.19 6.53
CA MET A 231 23.32 0.01 7.34
C MET A 231 22.03 -0.67 6.88
N LEU A 232 21.29 -0.07 5.94
CA LEU A 232 20.06 -0.63 5.38
C LEU A 232 20.28 -1.96 4.63
N PRO A 233 21.40 -2.19 3.90
CA PRO A 233 21.66 -3.47 3.25
C PRO A 233 21.77 -4.66 4.22
N LEU A 234 22.10 -4.43 5.50
CA LEU A 234 22.15 -5.49 6.52
C LEU A 234 20.76 -6.02 6.90
N PHE A 235 19.70 -5.24 6.64
CA PHE A 235 18.32 -5.64 6.90
C PHE A 235 17.61 -6.19 5.66
N ALA A 236 18.21 -6.08 4.48
CA ALA A 236 17.63 -6.52 3.21
C ALA A 236 17.95 -7.98 2.84
N ILE A 237 18.26 -8.84 3.82
CA ILE A 237 18.60 -10.26 3.63
C ILE A 237 17.34 -11.14 3.67
#